data_AF-A0A1I1XI05-F1
#
_entry.id   AF-A0A1I1XI05-F1
#
_cell.length_a   1.000
_cell.length_b   1.000
_cell.length_c   1.000
_cell.angle_alpha   90.00
_cell.angle_beta   90.00
_cell.angle_gamma   90.00
#
_symmetry.space_group_name_H-M   'P 1'
#
loop_
_entity.id
_entity.type
_entity.pdbx_description
1 polymer ?
#
loop_
_entity_poly.entity_id
_entity_poly.type
_entity_poly.pdbx_seq_one_letter_code
_entity_poly.pdbx_strand_id
1 'polypeptide(L)'
;MADKKQHTIRGDISKNMPKKIFLCFLAAIAALAAVWIFIPGAKNKPDPPARAINGEITASAPLHGTGASTPPLVGNPLASPPRLSDPGAGSRADSALDLLSSLSPPDKPAWQILKDYQSTPSPGPALENKVIATLSYCLNIQNSGEIILSLKSRGEAVPQQIEMLEENVENHTKFCSRLLPTDFQVRSDIIRRRAEAGDTKAMMAFPEVGPQGYWPSDGAQPALTDAQKAMWQAQAMGYLSQAAKLHEASALNALAAFYGTPPAKPGEPSDFFSNLYDPVQAYAYAYAWTARVFREPDPDKAKLRDLYLQRFRNRLNDEQYHQAQKKAEEILSSTRR
;
A
#
# COMPACT_ATOMS: atom_id res chain seq x y z
N MET A 1 -17.90 -51.11 -33.89
CA MET A 1 -16.45 -51.05 -34.15
C MET A 1 -16.14 -49.67 -34.72
N ALA A 2 -15.67 -48.75 -33.88
CA ALA A 2 -15.35 -47.38 -34.26
C ALA A 2 -13.99 -47.04 -33.64
N ASP A 3 -13.03 -46.69 -34.49
CA ASP A 3 -11.62 -46.55 -34.17
C ASP A 3 -11.32 -45.09 -33.75
N LYS A 4 -10.73 -44.92 -32.55
CA LYS A 4 -10.46 -43.61 -31.94
C LYS A 4 -8.97 -43.31 -32.08
N LYS A 5 -8.60 -42.42 -33.01
CA LYS A 5 -7.22 -41.90 -33.14
C LYS A 5 -6.97 -40.78 -32.13
N GLN A 6 -6.03 -41.00 -31.21
CA GLN A 6 -5.42 -39.96 -30.36
C GLN A 6 -4.31 -39.25 -31.13
N HIS A 7 -4.36 -37.92 -31.19
CA HIS A 7 -3.26 -37.08 -31.63
C HIS A 7 -2.39 -36.68 -30.43
N THR A 8 -1.17 -37.20 -30.38
CA THR A 8 -0.13 -36.79 -29.42
C THR A 8 0.73 -35.70 -30.07
N ILE A 9 0.64 -34.47 -29.57
CA ILE A 9 1.54 -33.37 -29.96
C ILE A 9 2.77 -33.42 -29.06
N ARG A 10 3.86 -34.02 -29.55
CA ARG A 10 5.21 -33.86 -28.98
C ARG A 10 5.91 -32.74 -29.76
N GLY A 11 5.97 -31.54 -29.17
CA GLY A 11 6.71 -30.42 -29.70
C GLY A 11 8.21 -30.55 -29.40
N ASP A 12 9.01 -30.70 -30.45
CA ASP A 12 10.47 -30.61 -30.44
C ASP A 12 10.92 -29.15 -30.18
N ILE A 13 11.20 -28.79 -28.92
CA ILE A 13 11.75 -27.47 -28.56
C ILE A 13 13.30 -27.46 -28.57
N SER A 14 13.95 -28.60 -28.85
CA SER A 14 15.38 -28.79 -28.54
C SER A 14 16.37 -28.23 -29.58
N LYS A 15 15.97 -27.89 -30.81
CA LYS A 15 16.97 -27.74 -31.90
C LYS A 15 17.59 -26.35 -32.12
N ASN A 16 17.10 -25.28 -31.47
CA ASN A 16 17.59 -23.92 -31.75
C ASN A 16 18.15 -23.14 -30.54
N MET A 17 18.45 -23.79 -29.41
CA MET A 17 19.14 -23.10 -28.32
C MET A 17 20.66 -23.10 -28.54
N PRO A 18 21.31 -21.92 -28.57
CA PRO A 18 22.77 -21.86 -28.63
C PRO A 18 23.36 -22.48 -27.36
N LYS A 19 24.31 -23.41 -27.53
CA LYS A 19 24.91 -24.24 -26.46
C LYS A 19 25.36 -23.45 -25.22
N LYS A 20 25.71 -22.17 -25.38
CA LYS A 20 26.10 -21.27 -24.28
C LYS A 20 24.93 -20.94 -23.33
N ILE A 21 23.71 -20.79 -23.84
CA ILE A 21 22.52 -20.48 -23.02
C ILE A 21 22.09 -21.71 -22.20
N PHE A 22 22.20 -22.91 -22.78
CA PHE A 22 21.85 -24.15 -22.09
C PHE A 22 22.78 -24.46 -20.90
N LEU A 23 24.08 -24.16 -21.05
CA LEU A 23 25.06 -24.31 -19.97
C LEU A 23 24.84 -23.30 -18.82
N CYS A 24 24.44 -22.06 -19.12
CA CYS A 24 24.07 -21.08 -18.09
C CYS A 24 22.79 -21.48 -17.32
N PHE A 25 21.81 -22.06 -18.02
CA PHE A 25 20.57 -22.51 -17.38
C PHE A 25 20.78 -23.69 -16.43
N LEU A 26 21.62 -24.66 -16.82
CA LEU A 26 21.96 -25.80 -15.95
C LEU A 26 22.81 -25.39 -14.75
N ALA A 27 23.73 -24.42 -14.90
CA ALA A 27 24.51 -23.89 -13.79
C ALA A 27 23.64 -23.14 -12.77
N ALA A 28 22.62 -22.40 -13.22
CA ALA A 28 21.68 -21.69 -12.35
C ALA A 28 20.79 -22.66 -11.54
N ILE A 29 20.34 -23.77 -12.14
CA ILE A 29 19.52 -24.78 -11.45
C ILE A 29 20.36 -25.56 -10.41
N ALA A 30 21.63 -25.87 -10.72
CA ALA A 30 22.53 -26.52 -9.77
C ALA A 30 22.88 -25.62 -8.56
N ALA A 31 23.01 -24.31 -8.77
CA ALA A 31 23.23 -23.34 -7.69
C ALA A 31 22.01 -23.19 -6.77
N LEU A 32 20.78 -23.26 -7.31
CA LEU A 32 19.54 -23.23 -6.53
C LEU A 32 19.31 -24.51 -5.70
N ALA A 33 19.77 -25.67 -6.18
CA ALA A 33 19.69 -26.92 -5.43
C ALA A 33 20.67 -26.99 -4.24
N ALA A 34 21.84 -26.33 -4.34
CA ALA A 34 22.84 -26.32 -3.27
C ALA A 34 22.42 -25.49 -2.04
N VAL A 35 21.52 -24.51 -2.21
CA VAL A 35 21.01 -23.67 -1.11
C VAL A 35 20.07 -24.43 -0.16
N TRP A 36 19.47 -25.54 -0.61
CA TRP A 36 18.56 -26.36 0.21
C TRP A 36 19.25 -27.42 1.10
N ILE A 37 20.56 -27.65 0.94
CA ILE A 37 21.27 -28.72 1.66
C ILE A 37 21.89 -28.23 3.00
N PHE A 38 21.86 -26.92 3.30
CA PHE A 38 22.44 -26.35 4.53
C PHE A 38 21.41 -25.58 5.38
N ILE A 39 20.39 -26.30 5.87
CA ILE A 39 19.62 -25.86 7.06
C ILE A 39 19.75 -26.95 8.13
N PRO A 40 20.67 -26.81 9.10
CA PRO A 40 20.70 -27.70 10.24
C PRO A 40 19.66 -27.25 11.28
N GLY A 41 18.60 -28.05 11.44
CA GLY A 41 17.88 -28.17 12.71
C GLY A 41 16.52 -27.48 12.83
N ALA A 42 15.47 -28.11 12.28
CA ALA A 42 14.12 -27.99 12.83
C ALA A 42 13.63 -29.40 13.22
N LYS A 43 13.67 -29.69 14.52
CA LYS A 43 13.10 -30.92 15.09
C LYS A 43 11.58 -30.78 15.11
N ASN A 44 10.89 -31.60 14.32
CA ASN A 44 9.45 -31.79 14.37
C ASN A 44 9.03 -32.29 15.75
N LYS A 45 8.11 -31.57 16.42
CA LYS A 45 7.32 -32.11 17.53
C LYS A 45 5.97 -32.58 16.97
N PRO A 46 5.39 -33.67 17.50
CA PRO A 46 4.11 -34.19 17.04
C PRO A 46 2.94 -33.36 17.57
N ASP A 47 1.93 -33.16 16.73
CA ASP A 47 0.65 -32.54 17.10
C ASP A 47 -0.12 -33.41 18.12
N PRO A 48 -0.83 -32.80 19.09
CA PRO A 48 -1.77 -33.51 19.93
C PRO A 48 -3.13 -33.71 19.22
N PRO A 49 -3.88 -34.77 19.56
CA PRO A 49 -5.06 -35.19 18.83
C PRO A 49 -6.29 -34.29 19.08
N ALA A 50 -7.11 -34.22 18.04
CA ALA A 50 -8.42 -33.58 18.01
C ALA A 50 -9.34 -34.07 19.15
N ARG A 51 -9.98 -33.12 19.84
CA ARG A 51 -11.13 -33.38 20.71
C ARG A 51 -12.38 -32.86 20.02
N ALA A 52 -13.28 -33.80 19.72
CA ALA A 52 -14.66 -33.55 19.36
C ALA A 52 -15.43 -33.03 20.58
N ILE A 53 -16.26 -32.00 20.40
CA ILE A 53 -17.41 -31.74 21.26
C ILE A 53 -18.61 -31.48 20.33
N ASN A 54 -19.58 -32.38 20.41
CA ASN A 54 -20.92 -32.27 19.87
C ASN A 54 -21.88 -31.84 20.99
N GLY A 55 -22.94 -31.12 20.62
CA GLY A 55 -24.15 -30.86 21.40
C GLY A 55 -24.24 -29.41 21.93
N GLU A 56 -25.32 -28.67 21.83
CA GLU A 56 -26.68 -28.92 21.32
C GLU A 56 -27.40 -27.55 21.21
N ILE A 57 -28.50 -27.52 20.46
CA ILE A 57 -29.23 -26.37 19.91
C ILE A 57 -30.25 -25.78 20.90
N THR A 58 -30.41 -24.44 20.91
CA THR A 58 -31.63 -23.59 21.08
C THR A 58 -31.23 -22.23 21.70
N ALA A 59 -31.70 -21.03 21.34
CA ALA A 59 -32.70 -20.52 20.42
C ALA A 59 -32.42 -19.01 20.13
N SER A 60 -32.85 -18.53 18.95
CA SER A 60 -33.31 -17.18 18.58
C SER A 60 -32.59 -15.89 19.05
N ALA A 61 -31.98 -15.20 18.06
CA ALA A 61 -31.88 -13.74 17.78
C ALA A 61 -32.10 -12.70 18.92
N PRO A 62 -31.29 -11.61 18.96
CA PRO A 62 -31.40 -10.57 17.94
C PRO A 62 -30.08 -10.20 17.25
N LEU A 63 -30.18 -9.86 15.96
CA LEU A 63 -29.16 -9.11 15.23
C LEU A 63 -28.90 -7.78 15.94
N HIS A 64 -27.71 -7.63 16.49
CA HIS A 64 -27.12 -6.30 16.73
C HIS A 64 -25.88 -6.16 15.87
N GLY A 65 -26.06 -5.38 14.79
CA GLY A 65 -24.95 -4.71 14.15
C GLY A 65 -24.32 -3.74 15.14
N THR A 66 -23.01 -3.81 15.26
CA THR A 66 -22.19 -2.68 15.68
C THR A 66 -21.22 -2.43 14.55
N GLY A 67 -21.69 -1.62 13.60
CA GLY A 67 -20.77 -0.80 12.84
C GLY A 67 -20.08 0.12 13.84
N ALA A 68 -18.75 0.05 13.86
CA ALA A 68 -17.97 1.12 14.43
C ALA A 68 -18.12 2.32 13.49
N SER A 69 -19.09 3.15 13.84
CA SER A 69 -19.28 4.51 13.38
C SER A 69 -17.98 5.28 13.58
N THR A 70 -17.31 5.67 12.51
CA THR A 70 -16.48 6.86 12.55
C THR A 70 -17.44 8.04 12.70
N PRO A 71 -17.44 8.78 13.81
CA PRO A 71 -18.30 9.95 13.93
C PRO A 71 -17.84 11.04 12.95
N PRO A 72 -18.76 11.86 12.43
CA PRO A 72 -18.39 13.07 11.69
C PRO A 72 -17.63 14.01 12.64
N LEU A 73 -16.50 14.55 12.17
CA LEU A 73 -15.77 15.62 12.85
C LEU A 73 -16.65 16.86 12.97
N VAL A 74 -17.40 16.95 14.06
CA VAL A 74 -17.91 18.21 14.60
C VAL A 74 -16.75 18.82 15.40
N GLY A 75 -16.27 19.98 14.93
CA GLY A 75 -15.11 20.65 15.50
C GLY A 75 -15.31 21.09 16.95
N ASN A 76 -14.27 20.94 17.75
CA ASN A 76 -13.91 21.88 18.83
C ASN A 76 -12.43 21.71 19.22
N PRO A 77 -11.79 22.70 19.88
CA PRO A 77 -10.61 23.34 19.35
C PRO A 77 -9.36 22.91 20.11
N LEU A 78 -8.53 22.09 19.46
CA LEU A 78 -7.10 22.02 19.74
C LEU A 78 -6.44 22.05 18.37
N ALA A 79 -5.90 23.22 18.07
CA ALA A 79 -5.36 23.62 16.79
C ALA A 79 -4.60 22.49 16.11
N SER A 80 -5.05 22.13 14.90
CA SER A 80 -4.14 21.58 13.90
C SER A 80 -2.95 22.56 13.82
N PRO A 81 -1.69 22.08 13.84
CA PRO A 81 -0.57 22.98 13.64
C PRO A 81 -0.78 23.75 12.33
N PRO A 82 -0.51 25.06 12.30
CA PRO A 82 -0.80 25.89 11.15
C PRO A 82 -0.15 25.27 9.91
N ARG A 83 -0.95 25.04 8.86
CA ARG A 83 -0.43 24.79 7.52
C ARG A 83 0.39 26.03 7.15
N LEU A 84 1.72 25.89 7.19
CA LEU A 84 2.61 26.85 6.54
C LEU A 84 2.16 26.94 5.09
N SER A 85 1.66 28.11 4.74
CA SER A 85 1.18 28.41 3.40
C SER A 85 2.40 28.53 2.51
N ASP A 86 2.62 27.56 1.63
CA ASP A 86 3.69 27.56 0.65
C ASP A 86 3.45 28.67 -0.40
N PRO A 87 4.33 29.69 -0.50
CA PRO A 87 4.28 30.66 -1.58
C PRO A 87 5.03 30.06 -2.78
N GLY A 88 4.29 29.40 -3.67
CA GLY A 88 4.87 28.76 -4.85
C GLY A 88 3.81 28.15 -5.75
N ALA A 89 2.91 28.98 -6.30
CA ALA A 89 1.98 28.57 -7.32
C ALA A 89 2.70 28.49 -8.68
N GLY A 90 3.18 27.29 -9.01
CA GLY A 90 3.65 26.91 -10.34
C GLY A 90 4.09 25.44 -10.34
N SER A 91 3.38 24.58 -11.08
CA SER A 91 3.58 23.12 -11.28
C SER A 91 3.00 22.12 -10.24
N ARG A 92 1.85 22.44 -9.62
CA ARG A 92 1.18 21.61 -8.58
C ARG A 92 0.49 20.30 -9.03
N ALA A 93 0.76 19.76 -10.22
CA ALA A 93 0.13 18.51 -10.71
C ALA A 93 1.11 17.34 -10.96
N ASP A 94 2.37 17.47 -10.55
CA ASP A 94 3.44 16.53 -10.92
C ASP A 94 3.85 15.56 -9.80
N SER A 95 2.98 15.34 -8.80
CA SER A 95 3.23 14.34 -7.77
C SER A 95 2.33 13.13 -7.95
N ALA A 96 2.94 11.94 -8.00
CA ALA A 96 2.19 10.68 -7.97
C ALA A 96 1.18 10.66 -6.82
N LEU A 97 1.56 11.18 -5.63
CA LEU A 97 0.68 11.29 -4.46
C LEU A 97 -0.52 12.22 -4.69
N ASP A 98 -0.32 13.38 -5.32
CA ASP A 98 -1.41 14.32 -5.61
C ASP A 98 -2.40 13.67 -6.60
N LEU A 99 -1.88 12.95 -7.60
CA LEU A 99 -2.69 12.22 -8.56
C LEU A 99 -3.48 11.07 -7.93
N LEU A 100 -2.98 10.44 -6.85
CA LEU A 100 -3.73 9.43 -6.10
C LEU A 100 -4.98 10.01 -5.42
N SER A 101 -4.97 11.31 -5.14
CA SER A 101 -6.07 12.03 -4.50
C SER A 101 -6.98 12.76 -5.50
N SER A 102 -6.83 12.53 -6.81
CA SER A 102 -7.62 13.22 -7.83
C SER A 102 -9.13 13.03 -7.61
N LEU A 103 -9.83 14.15 -7.45
CA LEU A 103 -11.30 14.23 -7.38
C LEU A 103 -11.90 14.87 -8.65
N SER A 104 -11.06 15.34 -9.58
CA SER A 104 -11.52 15.94 -10.81
C SER A 104 -11.94 14.86 -11.82
N PRO A 105 -13.11 15.00 -12.46
CA PRO A 105 -13.55 14.05 -13.47
C PRO A 105 -12.61 14.06 -14.68
N PRO A 106 -12.36 12.91 -15.31
CA PRO A 106 -11.53 12.83 -16.51
C PRO A 106 -12.25 13.48 -17.71
N ASP A 107 -11.46 13.92 -18.69
CA ASP A 107 -11.97 14.54 -19.93
C ASP A 107 -12.67 13.54 -20.87
N LYS A 108 -12.47 12.24 -20.66
CA LYS A 108 -13.13 11.15 -21.39
C LYS A 108 -13.21 9.88 -20.52
N PRO A 109 -14.03 8.89 -20.90
CA PRO A 109 -14.17 7.65 -20.13
C PRO A 109 -12.85 6.93 -19.88
N ALA A 110 -12.72 6.32 -18.71
CA ALA A 110 -11.48 5.70 -18.24
C ALA A 110 -10.98 4.59 -19.17
N TRP A 111 -11.90 3.76 -19.69
CA TRP A 111 -11.56 2.71 -20.66
C TRP A 111 -10.90 3.27 -21.93
N GLN A 112 -11.25 4.49 -22.34
CA GLN A 112 -10.66 5.12 -23.52
C GLN A 112 -9.26 5.64 -23.21
N ILE A 113 -9.04 6.22 -22.03
CA ILE A 113 -7.70 6.64 -21.56
C ILE A 113 -6.76 5.45 -21.46
N LEU A 114 -7.24 4.33 -20.90
CA LEU A 114 -6.48 3.08 -20.83
C LEU A 114 -6.16 2.50 -22.21
N LYS A 115 -7.14 2.51 -23.12
CA LYS A 115 -6.92 2.07 -24.51
C LYS A 115 -5.83 2.90 -25.19
N ASP A 116 -5.87 4.22 -25.03
CA ASP A 116 -4.87 5.12 -25.60
C ASP A 116 -3.48 4.84 -24.99
N TYR A 117 -3.41 4.63 -23.68
CA TYR A 117 -2.18 4.26 -22.99
C TYR A 117 -1.60 2.93 -23.50
N GLN A 118 -2.43 1.90 -23.62
CA GLN A 118 -2.02 0.56 -24.07
C GLN A 118 -1.65 0.51 -25.56
N SER A 119 -2.26 1.36 -26.38
CA SER A 119 -1.98 1.43 -27.82
C SER A 119 -0.82 2.36 -28.18
N THR A 120 -0.33 3.17 -27.24
CA THR A 120 0.80 4.08 -27.46
C THR A 120 2.12 3.36 -27.21
N PRO A 121 3.01 3.22 -28.22
CA PRO A 121 4.35 2.70 -27.99
C PRO A 121 5.15 3.71 -27.15
N SER A 122 5.60 3.30 -25.96
CA SER A 122 6.29 4.18 -24.99
C SER A 122 5.44 5.40 -24.57
N PRO A 123 4.37 5.17 -23.78
CA PRO A 123 3.54 6.26 -23.28
C PRO A 123 4.40 7.20 -22.41
N GLY A 124 4.40 8.48 -22.75
CA GLY A 124 5.14 9.49 -21.99
C GLY A 124 4.48 9.83 -20.64
N PRO A 125 5.19 10.58 -19.76
CA PRO A 125 4.72 10.89 -18.40
C PRO A 125 3.33 11.55 -18.34
N ALA A 126 2.97 12.36 -19.34
CA ALA A 126 1.66 13.01 -19.40
C ALA A 126 0.51 12.01 -19.52
N LEU A 127 0.67 10.97 -20.35
CA LEU A 127 -0.36 9.95 -20.53
C LEU A 127 -0.44 9.01 -19.32
N GLU A 128 0.71 8.67 -18.73
CA GLU A 128 0.78 7.94 -17.46
C GLU A 128 0.10 8.71 -16.32
N ASN A 129 0.35 10.02 -16.18
CA ASN A 129 -0.30 10.87 -15.16
C ASN A 129 -1.82 10.86 -15.35
N LYS A 130 -2.26 10.95 -16.60
CA LYS A 130 -3.67 10.88 -16.95
C LYS A 130 -4.30 9.55 -16.56
N VAL A 131 -3.61 8.44 -16.78
CA VAL A 131 -4.06 7.11 -16.34
C VAL A 131 -4.15 7.06 -14.81
N ILE A 132 -3.10 7.47 -14.09
CA ILE A 132 -3.09 7.45 -12.61
C ILE A 132 -4.23 8.30 -12.05
N ALA A 133 -4.41 9.53 -12.53
CA ALA A 133 -5.45 10.45 -12.07
C ALA A 133 -6.85 9.88 -12.34
N THR A 134 -7.06 9.31 -13.54
CA THR A 134 -8.35 8.74 -13.94
C THR A 134 -8.72 7.52 -13.10
N LEU A 135 -7.79 6.60 -12.90
CA LEU A 135 -8.04 5.41 -12.08
C LEU A 135 -8.24 5.80 -10.61
N SER A 136 -7.48 6.77 -10.11
CA SER A 136 -7.65 7.26 -8.74
C SER A 136 -8.99 7.96 -8.54
N TYR A 137 -9.43 8.75 -9.52
CA TYR A 137 -10.78 9.33 -9.54
C TYR A 137 -11.86 8.25 -9.42
N CYS A 138 -11.78 7.20 -10.24
CA CYS A 138 -12.74 6.10 -10.19
C CYS A 138 -12.76 5.39 -8.83
N LEU A 139 -11.60 5.14 -8.21
CA LEU A 139 -11.52 4.58 -6.86
C LEU A 139 -12.15 5.50 -5.81
N ASN A 140 -11.92 6.80 -5.91
CA ASN A 140 -12.40 7.77 -4.92
C ASN A 140 -13.92 7.93 -4.92
N ILE A 141 -14.60 7.67 -6.05
CA ILE A 141 -16.05 7.84 -6.17
C ILE A 141 -16.85 6.53 -6.15
N GLN A 142 -16.20 5.35 -6.20
CA GLN A 142 -16.85 4.04 -6.40
C GLN A 142 -17.95 3.72 -5.37
N ASN A 143 -17.77 4.14 -4.11
CA ASN A 143 -18.69 3.83 -3.01
C ASN A 143 -19.74 4.92 -2.75
N SER A 144 -19.83 5.94 -3.62
CA SER A 144 -20.73 7.09 -3.38
C SER A 144 -22.19 6.67 -3.23
N GLY A 145 -22.65 5.66 -3.97
CA GLY A 145 -24.02 5.15 -3.87
C GLY A 145 -24.34 4.55 -2.49
N GLU A 146 -23.44 3.74 -1.94
CA GLU A 146 -23.61 3.15 -0.60
C GLU A 146 -23.59 4.22 0.49
N ILE A 147 -22.72 5.22 0.35
CA ILE A 147 -22.62 6.35 1.27
C ILE A 147 -23.93 7.15 1.26
N ILE A 148 -24.51 7.46 0.09
CA ILE A 148 -25.80 8.14 -0.02
C ILE A 148 -26.89 7.37 0.72
N LEU A 149 -27.00 6.06 0.47
CA LEU A 149 -28.02 5.23 1.11
C LEU A 149 -27.85 5.22 2.64
N SER A 150 -26.61 5.14 3.11
CA SER A 150 -26.29 5.21 4.54
C SER A 150 -26.69 6.56 5.14
N LEU A 151 -26.32 7.68 4.50
CA LEU A 151 -26.64 9.03 5.00
C LEU A 151 -28.15 9.30 4.99
N LYS A 152 -28.84 8.92 3.91
CA LYS A 152 -30.30 9.06 3.79
C LYS A 152 -31.02 8.24 4.88
N SER A 153 -30.56 7.01 5.15
CA SER A 153 -31.19 6.17 6.18
C SER A 153 -30.97 6.66 7.62
N ARG A 154 -29.85 7.36 7.90
CA ARG A 154 -29.56 7.91 9.24
C ARG A 154 -30.20 9.28 9.50
N GLY A 155 -30.74 9.94 8.47
CA GLY A 155 -31.26 11.30 8.58
C GLY A 155 -30.18 12.38 8.81
N GLU A 156 -28.91 12.03 8.59
CA GLU A 156 -27.74 12.92 8.80
C GLU A 156 -27.33 13.69 7.53
N ALA A 157 -28.12 13.54 6.46
CA ALA A 157 -27.72 13.98 5.14
C ALA A 157 -27.89 15.50 4.95
N VAL A 158 -26.77 16.21 4.81
CA VAL A 158 -26.76 17.63 4.41
C VAL A 158 -27.04 17.72 2.90
N PRO A 159 -27.98 18.54 2.41
CA PRO A 159 -28.38 18.56 1.00
C PRO A 159 -27.20 18.67 0.02
N GLN A 160 -26.22 19.54 0.30
CA GLN A 160 -25.04 19.70 -0.55
C GLN A 160 -24.16 18.44 -0.61
N GLN A 161 -24.12 17.63 0.46
CA GLN A 161 -23.40 16.36 0.46
C GLN A 161 -24.12 15.31 -0.38
N ILE A 162 -25.46 15.30 -0.34
CA ILE A 162 -26.26 14.41 -1.19
C ILE A 162 -26.03 14.75 -2.66
N GLU A 163 -26.13 16.02 -3.03
CA GLU A 163 -25.94 16.48 -4.42
C GLU A 163 -24.56 16.08 -4.96
N MET A 164 -23.49 16.31 -4.18
CA MET A 164 -22.13 15.92 -4.56
C MET A 164 -22.01 14.41 -4.75
N LEU A 165 -22.61 13.60 -3.88
CA LEU A 165 -22.53 12.15 -4.00
C LEU A 165 -23.39 11.62 -5.15
N GLU A 166 -24.56 12.23 -5.41
CA GLU A 166 -25.41 11.89 -6.55
C GLU A 166 -24.67 12.20 -7.87
N GLU A 167 -24.01 13.34 -7.95
CA GLU A 167 -23.11 13.67 -9.06
C GLU A 167 -21.99 12.62 -9.22
N ASN A 168 -21.39 12.17 -8.12
CA ASN A 168 -20.38 11.10 -8.15
C ASN A 168 -20.94 9.77 -8.69
N VAL A 169 -22.18 9.40 -8.37
CA VAL A 169 -22.82 8.19 -8.90
C VAL A 169 -23.03 8.28 -10.42
N GLU A 170 -23.51 9.43 -10.90
CA GLU A 170 -23.66 9.69 -12.32
C GLU A 170 -22.31 9.66 -13.04
N ASN A 171 -21.31 10.33 -12.47
CA ASN A 171 -19.96 10.37 -13.01
C ASN A 171 -19.28 8.99 -13.00
N HIS A 172 -19.51 8.16 -11.98
CA HIS A 172 -18.99 6.79 -11.96
C HIS A 172 -19.59 5.97 -13.12
N THR A 173 -20.89 6.10 -13.37
CA THR A 173 -21.55 5.46 -14.51
C THR A 173 -20.99 5.95 -15.84
N LYS A 174 -20.76 7.26 -15.97
CA LYS A 174 -20.25 7.89 -17.20
C LYS A 174 -18.79 7.56 -17.50
N PHE A 175 -17.94 7.61 -16.49
CA PHE A 175 -16.47 7.57 -16.67
C PHE A 175 -15.85 6.23 -16.28
N CYS A 176 -16.42 5.49 -15.33
CA CYS A 176 -15.76 4.33 -14.70
C CYS A 176 -16.44 2.98 -15.00
N SER A 177 -17.69 2.97 -15.49
CA SER A 177 -18.55 1.78 -15.63
C SER A 177 -18.01 0.60 -16.45
N ARG A 178 -16.97 0.80 -17.27
CA ARG A 178 -16.35 -0.26 -18.09
C ARG A 178 -15.03 -0.78 -17.54
N LEU A 179 -14.58 -0.28 -16.40
CA LEU A 179 -13.36 -0.75 -15.76
C LEU A 179 -13.58 -2.11 -15.09
N LEU A 180 -12.63 -3.01 -15.30
CA LEU A 180 -12.51 -4.27 -14.57
C LEU A 180 -11.53 -4.09 -13.40
N PRO A 181 -11.62 -4.91 -12.33
CA PRO A 181 -10.65 -4.88 -11.23
C PRO A 181 -9.19 -5.01 -11.72
N THR A 182 -8.96 -5.79 -12.78
CA THR A 182 -7.64 -5.99 -13.38
C THR A 182 -7.09 -4.74 -14.08
N ASP A 183 -7.94 -3.80 -14.50
CA ASP A 183 -7.49 -2.57 -15.18
C ASP A 183 -6.73 -1.64 -14.22
N PHE A 184 -7.03 -1.72 -12.92
CA PHE A 184 -6.33 -0.97 -11.90
C PHE A 184 -4.87 -1.39 -11.76
N GLN A 185 -4.50 -2.62 -12.15
CA GLN A 185 -3.11 -3.08 -12.10
C GLN A 185 -2.18 -2.21 -12.95
N VAL A 186 -2.70 -1.55 -13.99
CA VAL A 186 -1.93 -0.58 -14.78
C VAL A 186 -1.40 0.57 -13.90
N ARG A 187 -2.16 0.98 -12.87
CA ARG A 187 -1.76 2.02 -11.92
C ARG A 187 -0.54 1.60 -11.11
N SER A 188 -0.55 0.38 -10.54
CA SER A 188 0.60 -0.12 -9.78
C SER A 188 1.82 -0.34 -10.67
N ASP A 189 1.62 -0.81 -11.91
CA ASP A 189 2.71 -1.01 -12.88
C ASP A 189 3.38 0.31 -13.30
N ILE A 190 2.61 1.38 -13.52
CA ILE A 190 3.17 2.72 -13.82
C ILE A 190 3.97 3.23 -12.62
N ILE A 191 3.39 3.18 -11.42
CA ILE A 191 4.05 3.68 -10.20
C ILE A 191 5.33 2.89 -9.90
N ARG A 192 5.30 1.57 -10.05
CA ARG A 192 6.49 0.71 -9.91
C ARG A 192 7.60 1.13 -10.87
N ARG A 193 7.29 1.25 -12.17
CA ARG A 193 8.26 1.62 -13.21
C ARG A 193 8.90 2.99 -12.93
N ARG A 194 8.11 3.96 -12.47
CA ARG A 194 8.62 5.28 -12.08
C ARG A 194 9.50 5.23 -10.84
N ALA A 195 9.11 4.45 -9.83
CA ALA A 195 9.92 4.22 -8.65
C ALA A 195 11.27 3.57 -9.01
N GLU A 196 11.27 2.57 -9.90
CA GLU A 196 12.49 1.95 -10.44
C GLU A 196 13.37 2.92 -11.22
N ALA A 197 12.76 3.91 -11.89
CA ALA A 197 13.45 4.98 -12.59
C ALA A 197 13.99 6.10 -11.66
N GLY A 198 13.76 6.01 -10.35
CA GLY A 198 14.28 6.98 -9.38
C GLY A 198 13.31 8.10 -8.98
N ASP A 199 12.05 8.06 -9.42
CA ASP A 199 11.03 9.03 -9.01
C ASP A 199 10.67 8.82 -7.53
N THR A 200 11.14 9.72 -6.66
CA THR A 200 10.91 9.65 -5.21
C THR A 200 9.44 9.76 -4.85
N LYS A 201 8.63 10.48 -5.63
CA LYS A 201 7.19 10.61 -5.38
C LYS A 201 6.47 9.30 -5.73
N ALA A 202 6.91 8.62 -6.78
CA ALA A 202 6.41 7.28 -7.10
C ALA A 202 6.84 6.24 -6.05
N MET A 203 8.07 6.33 -5.53
CA MET A 203 8.51 5.49 -4.40
C MET A 203 7.62 5.68 -3.17
N MET A 204 7.24 6.92 -2.86
CA MET A 204 6.31 7.24 -1.77
C MET A 204 4.89 6.75 -2.04
N ALA A 205 4.43 6.82 -3.29
CA ALA A 205 3.08 6.41 -3.68
C ALA A 205 2.92 4.88 -3.78
N PHE A 206 3.99 4.13 -4.03
CA PHE A 206 3.95 2.67 -4.22
C PHE A 206 3.20 1.91 -3.11
N PRO A 207 3.50 2.09 -1.80
CA PRO A 207 2.73 1.43 -0.74
C PRO A 207 1.24 1.80 -0.76
N GLU A 208 0.89 3.03 -1.12
CA GLU A 208 -0.50 3.54 -1.10
C GLU A 208 -1.34 3.03 -2.26
N VAL A 209 -0.71 2.68 -3.39
CA VAL A 209 -1.45 2.17 -4.55
C VAL A 209 -1.90 0.72 -4.35
N GLY A 210 -1.14 -0.07 -3.59
CA GLY A 210 -1.47 -1.47 -3.35
C GLY A 210 -1.19 -2.39 -4.56
N PRO A 211 -1.12 -3.71 -4.30
CA PRO A 211 -0.61 -4.71 -5.24
C PRO A 211 -1.45 -4.85 -6.52
N GLN A 212 -2.76 -4.65 -6.41
CA GLN A 212 -3.70 -4.73 -7.53
C GLN A 212 -3.98 -3.36 -8.15
N GLY A 213 -3.23 -2.32 -7.76
CA GLY A 213 -3.50 -0.94 -8.18
C GLY A 213 -4.53 -0.21 -7.32
N TYR A 214 -5.10 -0.89 -6.32
CA TYR A 214 -5.93 -0.31 -5.27
C TYR A 214 -5.84 -1.15 -3.98
N TRP A 215 -6.36 -0.58 -2.89
CA TRP A 215 -6.67 -1.29 -1.66
C TRP A 215 -8.19 -1.50 -1.56
N PRO A 216 -8.68 -2.70 -1.20
CA PRO A 216 -10.10 -2.93 -0.97
C PRO A 216 -10.67 -1.97 0.09
N SER A 217 -11.82 -1.35 -0.20
CA SER A 217 -12.42 -0.33 0.67
C SER A 217 -13.11 -0.88 1.91
N ASP A 218 -13.42 -2.17 1.93
CA ASP A 218 -14.02 -2.90 3.04
C ASP A 218 -12.99 -3.29 4.12
N GLY A 219 -11.73 -2.90 3.94
CA GLY A 219 -10.63 -3.29 4.82
C GLY A 219 -10.22 -4.76 4.64
N ALA A 220 -10.78 -5.47 3.65
CA ALA A 220 -10.33 -6.80 3.33
C ALA A 220 -8.89 -6.75 2.82
N GLN A 221 -8.08 -7.73 3.24
CA GLN A 221 -6.76 -7.88 2.63
C GLN A 221 -6.95 -8.32 1.17
N PRO A 222 -6.15 -7.79 0.24
CA PRO A 222 -6.17 -8.27 -1.14
C PRO A 222 -5.96 -9.78 -1.17
N ALA A 223 -6.64 -10.48 -2.07
CA ALA A 223 -6.50 -11.93 -2.24
C ALA A 223 -5.11 -12.30 -2.78
N LEU A 224 -4.11 -12.26 -1.91
CA LEU A 224 -2.71 -12.55 -2.18
C LEU A 224 -2.24 -13.74 -1.35
N THR A 225 -1.29 -14.49 -1.90
CA THR A 225 -0.54 -15.47 -1.12
C THR A 225 0.41 -14.77 -0.15
N ASP A 226 0.80 -15.44 0.93
CA ASP A 226 1.79 -14.89 1.88
C ASP A 226 3.10 -14.49 1.19
N ALA A 227 3.51 -15.25 0.17
CA ALA A 227 4.69 -14.94 -0.63
C ALA A 227 4.51 -13.64 -1.45
N GLN A 228 3.34 -13.43 -2.07
CA GLN A 228 3.04 -12.20 -2.81
C GLN A 228 2.97 -11.00 -1.88
N LYS A 229 2.36 -11.17 -0.70
CA LYS A 229 2.30 -10.15 0.36
C LYS A 229 3.70 -9.76 0.82
N ALA A 230 4.53 -10.72 1.18
CA ALA A 230 5.91 -10.49 1.61
C ALA A 230 6.75 -9.80 0.53
N MET A 231 6.59 -10.21 -0.74
CA MET A 231 7.27 -9.57 -1.87
C MET A 231 6.86 -8.10 -2.03
N TRP A 232 5.56 -7.80 -2.01
CA TRP A 232 5.06 -6.44 -2.12
C TRP A 232 5.55 -5.55 -0.97
N GLN A 233 5.49 -6.06 0.26
CA GLN A 233 5.97 -5.36 1.44
C GLN A 233 7.47 -5.07 1.35
N ALA A 234 8.28 -6.06 0.97
CA ALA A 234 9.71 -5.87 0.79
C ALA A 234 10.02 -4.81 -0.26
N GLN A 235 9.30 -4.80 -1.39
CA GLN A 235 9.42 -3.77 -2.42
C GLN A 235 9.04 -2.39 -1.90
N ALA A 236 7.90 -2.26 -1.22
CA ALA A 236 7.44 -0.99 -0.66
C ALA A 236 8.45 -0.40 0.35
N MET A 237 8.95 -1.22 1.28
CA MET A 237 9.95 -0.78 2.25
C MET A 237 11.29 -0.45 1.57
N GLY A 238 11.66 -1.18 0.51
CA GLY A 238 12.82 -0.89 -0.32
C GLY A 238 12.74 0.49 -0.99
N TYR A 239 11.61 0.78 -1.64
CA TYR A 239 11.39 2.09 -2.27
C TYR A 239 11.36 3.24 -1.26
N LEU A 240 10.69 3.07 -0.11
CA LEU A 240 10.71 4.09 0.93
C LEU A 240 12.12 4.32 1.49
N SER A 241 12.90 3.25 1.71
CA SER A 241 14.30 3.39 2.14
C SER A 241 15.14 4.13 1.09
N GLN A 242 14.93 3.84 -0.19
CA GLN A 242 15.59 4.54 -1.29
C GLN A 242 15.18 6.02 -1.37
N ALA A 243 13.89 6.34 -1.25
CA ALA A 243 13.40 7.72 -1.20
C ALA A 243 14.02 8.49 -0.03
N ALA A 244 14.12 7.87 1.16
CA ALA A 244 14.75 8.48 2.33
C ALA A 244 16.24 8.79 2.13
N LYS A 245 16.95 7.96 1.35
CA LYS A 245 18.35 8.17 0.91
C LYS A 245 18.45 9.32 -0.10
N LEU A 246 17.48 9.43 -1.00
CA LEU A 246 17.31 10.56 -1.93
C LEU A 246 16.72 11.81 -1.26
N HIS A 247 16.94 11.95 0.05
CA HIS A 247 16.53 13.08 0.87
C HIS A 247 15.02 13.37 0.99
N GLU A 248 14.14 12.45 0.57
CA GLU A 248 12.69 12.57 0.82
C GLU A 248 12.41 12.35 2.31
N ALA A 249 12.22 13.43 3.07
CA ALA A 249 12.02 13.33 4.51
C ALA A 249 10.74 12.55 4.85
N SER A 250 9.68 12.71 4.07
CA SER A 250 8.39 12.05 4.28
C SER A 250 8.51 10.52 4.29
N ALA A 251 9.50 9.97 3.57
CA ALA A 251 9.78 8.54 3.54
C ALA A 251 10.20 7.98 4.91
N LEU A 252 10.97 8.75 5.68
CA LEU A 252 11.35 8.35 7.05
C LEU A 252 10.12 8.26 7.96
N ASN A 253 9.17 9.20 7.82
CA ASN A 253 7.92 9.15 8.57
C ASN A 253 7.06 7.95 8.17
N ALA A 254 6.97 7.65 6.87
CA ALA A 254 6.24 6.47 6.38
C ALA A 254 6.86 5.15 6.88
N LEU A 255 8.20 5.03 6.84
CA LEU A 255 8.91 3.88 7.41
C LEU A 255 8.63 3.74 8.92
N ALA A 256 8.67 4.85 9.66
CA ALA A 256 8.34 4.85 11.09
C ALA A 256 6.91 4.38 11.35
N ALA A 257 5.95 4.79 10.52
CA ALA A 257 4.56 4.37 10.61
C ALA A 257 4.42 2.86 10.35
N PHE A 258 4.99 2.33 9.27
CA PHE A 258 4.86 0.91 8.93
C PHE A 258 5.52 -0.02 9.95
N TYR A 259 6.74 0.30 10.42
CA TYR A 259 7.36 -0.47 11.51
C TYR A 259 6.63 -0.28 12.84
N GLY A 260 5.91 0.83 13.00
CA GLY A 260 5.18 1.19 14.19
C GLY A 260 3.76 0.62 14.27
N THR A 261 3.26 -0.11 13.27
CA THR A 261 1.90 -0.66 13.34
C THR A 261 1.91 -2.00 14.08
N PRO A 262 1.39 -2.09 15.31
CA PRO A 262 1.38 -3.36 16.05
C PRO A 262 0.49 -4.40 15.33
N PRO A 263 0.76 -5.71 15.53
CA PRO A 263 -0.16 -6.74 15.09
C PRO A 263 -1.52 -6.57 15.77
N ALA A 264 -2.58 -6.87 15.03
CA ALA A 264 -3.94 -6.86 15.56
C ALA A 264 -4.10 -7.89 16.69
N LYS A 265 -5.04 -7.63 17.60
CA LYS A 265 -5.35 -8.57 18.68
C LYS A 265 -6.01 -9.84 18.10
N PRO A 266 -5.99 -10.97 18.84
CA PRO A 266 -6.71 -12.16 18.42
C PRO A 266 -8.18 -11.84 18.13
N GLY A 267 -8.64 -12.13 16.90
CA GLY A 267 -10.00 -11.86 16.44
C GLY A 267 -10.22 -10.51 15.75
N GLU A 268 -9.21 -9.63 15.69
CA GLU A 268 -9.26 -8.37 14.95
C GLU A 268 -8.61 -8.51 13.56
N PRO A 269 -9.08 -7.77 12.54
CA PRO A 269 -8.42 -7.74 11.24
C PRO A 269 -7.01 -7.16 11.38
N SER A 270 -6.03 -7.88 10.85
CA SER A 270 -4.62 -7.45 10.84
C SER A 270 -4.38 -6.42 9.73
N ASP A 271 -3.72 -5.32 10.05
CA ASP A 271 -3.23 -4.36 9.06
C ASP A 271 -2.24 -5.03 8.11
N PHE A 272 -2.27 -4.65 6.83
CA PHE A 272 -1.48 -5.30 5.79
C PHE A 272 0.01 -5.34 6.15
N PHE A 273 0.58 -4.26 6.69
CA PHE A 273 2.00 -4.14 7.06
C PHE A 273 2.33 -4.55 8.51
N SER A 274 1.36 -4.99 9.31
CA SER A 274 1.59 -5.25 10.75
C SER A 274 2.54 -6.41 11.06
N ASN A 275 2.78 -7.32 10.11
CA ASN A 275 3.82 -8.35 10.22
C ASN A 275 5.24 -7.78 10.17
N LEU A 276 5.41 -6.50 9.79
CA LEU A 276 6.68 -5.78 9.82
C LEU A 276 6.93 -5.08 11.16
N TYR A 277 6.04 -5.22 12.16
CA TYR A 277 6.16 -4.52 13.43
C TYR A 277 7.55 -4.69 14.06
N ASP A 278 8.26 -3.58 14.21
CA ASP A 278 9.57 -3.49 14.87
C ASP A 278 9.65 -2.10 15.55
N PRO A 279 9.39 -2.03 16.87
CA PRO A 279 9.33 -0.74 17.56
C PRO A 279 10.70 -0.04 17.61
N VAL A 280 11.81 -0.78 17.54
CA VAL A 280 13.17 -0.22 17.50
C VAL A 280 13.40 0.49 16.17
N GLN A 281 13.06 -0.14 15.05
CA GLN A 281 13.08 0.49 13.72
C GLN A 281 12.14 1.69 13.67
N ALA A 282 10.91 1.54 14.17
CA ALA A 282 9.90 2.58 14.15
C ALA A 282 10.40 3.86 14.84
N TYR A 283 10.97 3.73 16.05
CA TYR A 283 11.57 4.84 16.76
C TYR A 283 12.78 5.43 16.01
N ALA A 284 13.67 4.59 15.49
CA ALA A 284 14.86 5.05 14.78
C ALA A 284 14.53 5.92 13.56
N TYR A 285 13.56 5.48 12.75
CA TYR A 285 13.05 6.27 11.62
C TYR A 285 12.29 7.52 12.06
N ALA A 286 11.49 7.43 13.12
CA ALA A 286 10.77 8.58 13.69
C ALA A 286 11.75 9.68 14.16
N TYR A 287 12.82 9.29 14.84
CA TYR A 287 13.88 10.19 15.28
C TYR A 287 14.64 10.80 14.10
N ALA A 288 15.03 10.00 13.11
CA ALA A 288 15.69 10.50 11.92
C ALA A 288 14.82 11.51 11.15
N TRP A 289 13.50 11.25 11.06
CA TRP A 289 12.54 12.17 10.45
C TRP A 289 12.46 13.48 11.23
N THR A 290 12.28 13.43 12.54
CA THR A 290 12.17 14.65 13.35
C THR A 290 13.43 15.48 13.32
N ALA A 291 14.61 14.85 13.37
CA ALA A 291 15.89 15.54 13.23
C ALA A 291 16.03 16.27 11.87
N ARG A 292 15.36 15.79 10.81
CA ARG A 292 15.36 16.46 9.50
C ARG A 292 14.32 17.58 9.39
N VAL A 293 13.13 17.40 9.96
CA VAL A 293 12.04 18.37 9.85
C VAL A 293 12.18 19.51 10.86
N PHE A 294 12.64 19.20 12.06
CA PHE A 294 12.79 20.16 13.17
C PHE A 294 14.26 20.57 13.36
N ARG A 295 14.92 21.03 12.29
CA ARG A 295 16.34 21.44 12.32
C ARG A 295 16.56 22.73 13.10
N GLU A 296 15.60 23.64 13.06
CA GLU A 296 15.71 24.94 13.71
C GLU A 296 15.29 24.85 15.17
N PRO A 297 16.05 25.46 16.09
CA PRO A 297 15.68 25.54 17.51
C PRO A 297 14.49 26.48 17.67
N ASP A 298 13.31 25.89 17.73
CA ASP A 298 12.03 26.54 18.00
C ASP A 298 11.36 25.81 19.17
N PRO A 299 11.09 26.48 20.31
CA PRO A 299 10.54 25.85 21.51
C PRO A 299 9.20 25.14 21.28
N ASP A 300 8.31 25.72 20.45
CA ASP A 300 6.99 25.15 20.19
C ASP A 300 7.11 23.91 19.31
N LYS A 301 7.99 23.96 18.31
CA LYS A 301 8.33 22.82 17.47
C LYS A 301 9.06 21.71 18.25
N ALA A 302 9.89 22.06 19.22
CA ALA A 302 10.57 21.08 20.08
C ALA A 302 9.57 20.30 20.94
N LYS A 303 8.55 20.97 21.49
CA LYS A 303 7.47 20.28 22.23
C LYS A 303 6.69 19.32 21.31
N LEU A 304 6.34 19.75 20.10
CA LEU A 304 5.65 18.89 19.12
C LEU A 304 6.49 17.68 18.72
N ARG A 305 7.80 17.89 18.49
CA ARG A 305 8.75 16.82 18.24
C ARG A 305 8.78 15.79 19.37
N ASP A 306 8.88 16.26 20.61
CA ASP A 306 9.03 15.38 21.77
C ASP A 306 7.75 14.57 22.00
N LEU A 307 6.57 15.20 21.89
CA LEU A 307 5.27 14.51 21.90
C LEU A 307 5.17 13.46 20.79
N TYR A 308 5.63 13.80 19.59
CA TYR A 308 5.68 12.87 18.47
C TYR A 308 6.59 11.67 18.75
N LEU A 309 7.79 11.87 19.30
CA LEU A 309 8.73 10.78 19.61
C LEU A 309 8.26 9.93 20.79
N GLN A 310 7.55 10.53 21.75
CA GLN A 310 7.02 9.83 22.92
C GLN A 310 6.11 8.66 22.53
N ARG A 311 5.31 8.80 21.46
CA ARG A 311 4.42 7.73 20.97
C ARG A 311 5.16 6.45 20.57
N PHE A 312 6.41 6.58 20.11
CA PHE A 312 7.29 5.46 19.78
C PHE A 312 8.10 5.02 21.01
N ARG A 313 8.61 5.96 21.80
CA ARG A 313 9.40 5.69 23.01
C ARG A 313 8.63 4.82 24.01
N ASN A 314 7.33 5.09 24.19
CA ASN A 314 6.47 4.37 25.15
C ASN A 314 6.34 2.87 24.88
N ARG A 315 6.83 2.38 23.73
CA ARG A 315 6.79 0.97 23.32
C ARG A 315 8.13 0.27 23.49
N LEU A 316 9.15 0.99 23.96
CA LEU A 316 10.51 0.50 24.12
C LEU A 316 10.86 0.40 25.59
N ASN A 317 11.52 -0.69 25.97
CA ASN A 317 12.32 -0.71 27.20
C ASN A 317 13.63 0.07 26.99
N ASP A 318 14.46 0.19 28.04
CA ASP A 318 15.67 1.00 27.98
C ASP A 318 16.74 0.42 27.04
N GLU A 319 16.90 -0.90 27.01
CA GLU A 319 17.84 -1.55 26.09
C GLU A 319 17.44 -1.31 24.62
N GLN A 320 16.17 -1.53 24.29
CA GLN A 320 15.60 -1.29 22.97
C GLN A 320 15.71 0.18 22.56
N TYR A 321 15.59 1.10 23.52
CA TYR A 321 15.77 2.52 23.25
C TYR A 321 17.21 2.89 22.91
N HIS A 322 18.20 2.38 23.65
CA HIS A 322 19.60 2.57 23.28
C HIS A 322 19.91 1.98 21.90
N GLN A 323 19.37 0.81 21.58
CA GLN A 323 19.47 0.22 20.24
C GLN A 323 18.83 1.13 19.18
N ALA A 324 17.65 1.68 19.46
CA ALA A 324 16.93 2.55 18.54
C ALA A 324 17.67 3.89 18.31
N GLN A 325 18.28 4.46 19.35
CA GLN A 325 19.12 5.66 19.24
C GLN A 325 20.33 5.42 18.34
N LYS A 326 21.09 4.34 18.59
CA LYS A 326 22.23 3.96 17.74
C LYS A 326 21.82 3.79 16.28
N LYS A 327 20.69 3.14 16.03
CA LYS A 327 20.16 2.93 14.68
C LYS A 327 19.72 4.24 14.02
N ALA A 328 19.16 5.17 14.78
CA ALA A 328 18.82 6.49 14.27
C ALA A 328 20.05 7.26 13.79
N GLU A 329 21.17 7.16 14.51
CA GLU A 329 22.46 7.75 14.11
C GLU A 329 23.01 7.12 12.82
N GLU A 330 22.88 5.80 12.65
CA GLU A 330 23.23 5.10 11.41
C GLU A 330 22.38 5.59 10.21
N ILE A 331 21.07 5.78 10.40
CA ILE A 331 20.17 6.32 9.38
C ILE A 331 20.55 7.78 9.04
N LEU A 332 20.83 8.61 10.05
CA LEU A 332 21.21 10.01 9.86
C LEU A 332 22.57 10.16 9.17
N SER A 333 23.53 9.28 9.46
CA SER A 333 24.88 9.34 8.86
C SER A 333 24.92 8.80 7.42
N SER A 334 24.17 7.72 7.14
CA SER A 334 24.08 7.14 5.78
C SER A 334 23.40 8.06 4.77
N THR A 335 22.69 9.09 5.23
CA THR A 335 21.90 9.99 4.38
C THR A 335 22.50 11.39 4.23
N ARG A 336 23.71 11.62 4.76
CA ARG A 336 24.49 12.86 4.56
C ARG A 336 25.53 12.76 3.43
N ARG A 337 25.76 11.57 2.89
CA ARG A 337 26.70 11.31 1.79
C ARG A 337 25.99 11.42 0.46
#